data_AF-A0A943A051-F1
#
_entry.id   AF-A0A943A051-F1
#
_cell.length_a   1.000
_cell.length_b   1.000
_cell.length_c   1.000
_cell.angle_alpha   90.00
_cell.angle_beta   90.00
_cell.angle_gamma   90.00
#
_symmetry.space_group_name_H-M   'P 1'
#
loop_
_entity.id
_entity.type
_entity.pdbx_description
1 polymer ?
#
loop_
_entity_poly.entity_id
_entity_poly.type
_entity_poly.pdbx_seq_one_letter_code
_entity_poly.pdbx_strand_id
1 'polypeptide(L)'
;MITNDSKVILDYLASVFQNQNSEMINFATIADATKLPIFKVDAALRYLEDEGYVKIKFYKSGSFVHQITHKGINYKEFESALNPTAQTNIFNAPVTGSAISNTGCITVNNGISFEEALSFIHSQNISSKDTVEAEKLISYIEALTENDTPLKKGFLSKFSDILSKHHWLPELVMKLLFQYLTMQ
;
A
#
# COMPACT_ATOMS: atom_id res chain seq x y z
N MET A 1 17.42 -1.84 1.84
CA MET A 1 17.24 -2.10 0.38
C MET A 1 17.76 -3.50 0.11
N ILE A 2 16.97 -4.35 -0.55
CA ILE A 2 17.34 -5.76 -0.73
C ILE A 2 18.53 -5.89 -1.70
N THR A 3 19.47 -6.79 -1.38
CA THR A 3 20.66 -7.00 -2.21
C THR A 3 20.36 -7.85 -3.44
N ASN A 4 21.22 -7.82 -4.46
CA ASN A 4 21.08 -8.70 -5.63
C ASN A 4 21.08 -10.19 -5.26
N ASP A 5 21.92 -10.59 -4.30
CA ASP A 5 21.98 -11.96 -3.80
C ASP A 5 20.64 -12.36 -3.14
N SER A 6 20.03 -11.46 -2.35
CA SER A 6 18.71 -11.65 -1.76
C SER A 6 17.60 -11.78 -2.82
N LYS A 7 17.66 -11.01 -3.92
CA LYS A 7 16.69 -11.09 -5.03
C LYS A 7 16.74 -12.45 -5.72
N VAL A 8 17.96 -12.91 -6.06
CA VAL A 8 18.17 -14.22 -6.69
C VAL A 8 17.63 -15.36 -5.82
N ILE A 9 17.84 -15.27 -4.50
CA ILE A 9 17.32 -16.25 -3.55
C ILE A 9 15.78 -16.20 -3.50
N LEU A 10 15.17 -15.02 -3.42
CA LEU A 10 13.71 -14.86 -3.40
C LEU A 10 13.03 -15.38 -4.67
N ASP A 11 13.60 -15.09 -5.85
CA ASP A 11 13.07 -15.59 -7.14
C ASP A 11 13.10 -17.14 -7.17
N TYR A 12 14.18 -17.75 -6.69
CA TYR A 12 14.27 -19.21 -6.57
C TYR A 12 13.24 -19.78 -5.59
N LEU A 13 13.16 -19.23 -4.38
CA LEU A 13 12.23 -19.71 -3.35
C LEU A 13 10.77 -19.57 -3.80
N ALA A 14 10.40 -18.45 -4.43
CA ALA A 14 9.06 -18.25 -4.97
C ALA A 14 8.70 -19.35 -5.99
N SER A 15 9.62 -19.70 -6.89
CA SER A 15 9.41 -20.77 -7.87
C SER A 15 9.23 -22.14 -7.22
N VAL A 16 10.02 -22.47 -6.18
CA VAL A 16 9.94 -23.79 -5.54
C VAL A 16 8.70 -23.93 -4.65
N PHE A 17 8.39 -22.92 -3.83
CA PHE A 17 7.23 -22.97 -2.93
C PHE A 17 5.89 -22.88 -3.67
N GLN A 18 5.84 -22.25 -4.86
CA GLN A 18 4.62 -22.21 -5.68
C GLN A 18 4.38 -23.51 -6.46
N ASN A 19 5.44 -24.19 -6.91
CA ASN A 19 5.31 -25.29 -7.89
C ASN A 19 5.49 -26.70 -7.31
N GLN A 20 6.16 -26.87 -6.17
CA GLN A 20 6.68 -28.19 -5.78
C GLN A 20 6.13 -28.78 -4.48
N ASN A 21 5.13 -28.16 -3.82
CA ASN A 21 4.63 -28.61 -2.51
C ASN A 21 5.74 -28.91 -1.48
N SER A 22 6.92 -28.31 -1.65
CA SER A 22 8.07 -28.56 -0.79
C SER A 22 7.86 -27.82 0.52
N GLU A 23 7.82 -28.57 1.62
CA GLU A 23 7.54 -28.00 2.94
C GLU A 23 8.72 -27.18 3.47
N MET A 24 9.98 -27.57 3.15
CA MET A 24 11.19 -26.88 3.60
C MET A 24 12.36 -27.08 2.63
N ILE A 25 13.24 -26.08 2.51
CA ILE A 25 14.42 -26.11 1.63
C ILE A 25 15.68 -25.80 2.43
N ASN A 26 16.69 -26.68 2.32
CA ASN A 26 17.97 -26.51 3.00
C ASN A 26 18.82 -25.40 2.35
N PHE A 27 19.62 -24.68 3.14
CA PHE A 27 20.50 -23.61 2.65
C PHE A 27 21.52 -24.10 1.61
N ALA A 28 22.04 -25.32 1.75
CA ALA A 28 22.96 -25.91 0.77
C ALA A 28 22.27 -26.11 -0.58
N THR A 29 21.02 -26.58 -0.59
CA THR A 29 20.22 -26.72 -1.82
C THR A 29 19.97 -25.37 -2.48
N ILE A 30 19.71 -24.32 -1.69
CA ILE A 30 19.56 -22.95 -2.20
C ILE A 30 20.89 -22.47 -2.81
N ALA A 31 22.02 -22.71 -2.16
CA ALA A 31 23.34 -22.35 -2.68
C ALA A 31 23.64 -23.04 -4.02
N ASP A 32 23.35 -24.34 -4.13
CA ASP A 32 23.57 -25.11 -5.36
C ASP A 32 22.67 -24.64 -6.52
N ALA A 33 21.42 -24.29 -6.22
CA ALA A 33 20.45 -23.82 -7.21
C ALA A 33 20.72 -22.40 -7.68
N THR A 34 21.09 -21.50 -6.75
CA THR A 34 21.38 -20.09 -7.05
C THR A 34 22.80 -19.84 -7.53
N LYS A 35 23.68 -20.85 -7.45
CA LYS A 35 25.13 -20.75 -7.72
C LYS A 35 25.82 -19.69 -6.85
N LEU A 36 25.24 -19.38 -5.70
CA LEU A 36 25.81 -18.48 -4.71
C LEU A 36 26.64 -19.27 -3.69
N PRO A 37 27.79 -18.73 -3.24
CA PRO A 37 28.52 -19.30 -2.12
C PRO A 37 27.65 -19.42 -0.86
N ILE A 38 27.79 -20.51 -0.11
CA ILE A 38 26.95 -20.80 1.06
C ILE A 38 26.96 -19.68 2.11
N PHE A 39 28.08 -18.99 2.31
CA PHE A 39 28.18 -17.87 3.25
C PHE A 39 27.36 -16.64 2.81
N LYS A 40 27.22 -16.41 1.49
CA LYS A 40 26.36 -15.36 0.95
C LYS A 40 24.89 -15.73 1.11
N VAL A 41 24.56 -17.00 0.90
CA VAL A 41 23.20 -17.51 1.11
C VAL A 41 22.81 -17.39 2.58
N ASP A 42 23.68 -17.79 3.52
CA ASP A 42 23.42 -17.65 4.95
C ASP A 42 23.18 -16.19 5.36
N ALA A 43 24.09 -15.28 4.97
CA ALA A 43 23.95 -13.86 5.26
C ALA A 43 22.68 -13.25 4.66
N ALA A 44 22.36 -13.59 3.40
CA ALA A 44 21.18 -13.09 2.72
C ALA A 44 19.88 -13.64 3.33
N LEU A 45 19.84 -14.91 3.72
CA LEU A 45 18.66 -15.52 4.33
C LEU A 45 18.39 -15.00 5.73
N ARG A 46 19.42 -14.74 6.55
CA ARG A 46 19.26 -14.06 7.83
C ARG A 46 18.66 -12.66 7.67
N TYR A 47 19.24 -11.87 6.76
CA TYR A 47 18.68 -10.55 6.43
C TYR A 47 17.22 -10.65 5.97
N LEU A 48 16.89 -11.62 5.12
CA LEU A 48 15.53 -11.83 4.63
C LEU A 48 14.55 -12.28 5.72
N GLU A 49 15.00 -13.03 6.73
CA GLU A 49 14.19 -13.39 7.90
C GLU A 49 13.95 -12.20 8.81
N ASP A 50 15.00 -11.43 9.13
CA ASP A 50 14.89 -10.21 9.96
C ASP A 50 13.93 -9.19 9.34
N GLU A 51 13.96 -9.07 8.02
CA GLU A 51 13.06 -8.19 7.25
C GLU A 51 11.68 -8.82 6.95
N GLY A 52 11.43 -10.05 7.40
CA GLY A 52 10.12 -10.71 7.29
C GLY A 52 9.74 -11.21 5.89
N TYR A 53 10.70 -11.40 4.99
CA TYR A 53 10.48 -11.99 3.66
C TYR A 53 10.38 -13.53 3.70
N VAL A 54 11.06 -14.19 4.65
CA VAL A 54 11.07 -15.65 4.81
C VAL A 54 10.99 -16.04 6.29
N LYS A 55 10.73 -17.32 6.57
CA LYS A 55 10.88 -17.90 7.90
C LYS A 55 11.84 -19.08 7.87
N ILE A 56 12.79 -19.10 8.80
CA ILE A 56 13.82 -20.11 8.90
C ILE A 56 13.56 -21.00 10.12
N LYS A 57 13.90 -22.28 10.01
CA LYS A 57 13.99 -23.21 11.14
C LYS A 57 15.37 -23.84 11.18
N PHE A 58 15.87 -24.00 12.40
CA PHE A 58 17.14 -24.62 12.68
C PHE A 58 16.92 -26.00 13.29
N TYR A 59 17.56 -27.01 12.69
CA TYR A 59 17.57 -28.37 13.17
C TYR A 59 19.02 -28.84 13.34
N LYS A 60 19.23 -29.95 14.05
CA LYS A 60 20.57 -30.58 14.14
C LYS A 60 21.14 -30.94 12.76
N SER A 61 20.27 -31.17 11.78
CA SER A 61 20.59 -31.49 10.39
C SER A 61 20.89 -30.26 9.51
N GLY A 62 20.69 -29.03 10.00
CA GLY A 62 21.01 -27.80 9.29
C GLY A 62 19.93 -26.72 9.37
N SER A 63 20.12 -25.68 8.57
CA SER A 63 19.22 -24.52 8.46
C SER A 63 18.31 -24.65 7.25
N PHE A 64 17.02 -24.36 7.44
CA PHE A 64 16.00 -24.56 6.41
C PHE A 64 15.08 -23.36 6.31
N VAL A 65 14.82 -22.92 5.09
CA VAL A 65 13.69 -22.02 4.81
C VAL A 65 12.44 -22.88 4.79
N HIS A 66 11.50 -22.63 5.70
CA HIS A 66 10.27 -23.43 5.80
C HIS A 66 9.04 -22.70 5.26
N GLN A 67 9.15 -21.40 4.98
CA GLN A 67 8.07 -20.59 4.43
C GLN A 67 8.63 -19.34 3.77
N ILE A 68 8.10 -19.00 2.60
CA ILE A 68 8.19 -17.65 2.02
C ILE A 68 6.93 -16.86 2.38
N THR A 69 7.09 -15.61 2.83
CA THR A 69 5.94 -14.77 3.23
C THR A 69 5.30 -14.11 2.00
N HIS A 70 4.11 -13.51 2.19
CA HIS A 70 3.50 -12.67 1.14
C HIS A 70 4.42 -11.52 0.71
N LYS A 71 5.15 -10.93 1.66
CA LYS A 71 6.18 -9.91 1.41
C LYS A 71 7.34 -10.49 0.59
N GLY A 72 7.77 -11.71 0.90
CA GLY A 72 8.75 -12.51 0.15
C GLY A 72 8.39 -12.71 -1.32
N ILE A 73 7.17 -13.17 -1.58
CA ILE A 73 6.69 -13.47 -2.93
C ILE A 73 6.58 -12.18 -3.78
N ASN A 74 6.05 -11.11 -3.20
CA ASN A 74 5.77 -9.86 -3.90
C ASN A 74 6.86 -8.80 -3.71
N TYR A 75 8.10 -9.21 -3.39
CA TYR A 75 9.16 -8.28 -2.98
C TYR A 75 9.43 -7.17 -4.01
N LYS A 76 9.22 -7.43 -5.30
CA LYS A 76 9.41 -6.47 -6.40
C LYS A 76 8.43 -5.29 -6.30
N GLU A 77 7.20 -5.55 -5.87
CA GLU A 77 6.18 -4.53 -5.65
C GLU A 77 6.52 -3.68 -4.42
N PHE A 78 6.99 -4.33 -3.34
CA PHE A 78 7.43 -3.64 -2.12
C PHE A 78 8.71 -2.82 -2.32
N GLU A 79 9.67 -3.28 -3.14
CA GLU A 79 10.86 -2.50 -3.48
C GLU A 79 10.54 -1.29 -4.37
N SER A 80 9.60 -1.47 -5.31
CA SER A 80 9.14 -0.39 -6.20
C SER A 80 8.32 0.67 -5.43
N ALA A 81 7.66 0.31 -4.33
CA ALA A 81 7.00 1.27 -3.45
C ALA A 81 7.99 2.13 -2.64
N LEU A 82 9.18 1.60 -2.33
CA LEU A 82 10.23 2.29 -1.57
C LEU A 82 11.10 3.22 -2.45
N ASN A 83 11.12 2.97 -3.76
CA ASN A 83 11.68 3.88 -4.75
C ASN A 83 10.53 4.53 -5.52
N PRO A 84 9.97 5.66 -5.06
CA PRO A 84 8.93 6.35 -5.78
C PRO A 84 9.56 6.95 -7.05
N THR A 85 9.75 6.14 -8.10
CA THR A 85 9.54 6.65 -9.44
C THR A 85 8.13 7.19 -9.40
N ALA A 86 7.99 8.51 -9.43
CA ALA A 86 6.71 9.18 -9.54
C ALA A 86 6.00 8.64 -10.79
N GLN A 87 5.28 7.53 -10.62
CA GLN A 87 4.52 6.93 -11.69
C GLN A 87 3.39 7.90 -11.93
N THR A 88 3.56 8.72 -12.96
CA THR A 88 2.54 9.64 -13.41
C THR A 88 1.47 8.78 -14.05
N ASN A 89 0.45 8.42 -13.27
CA ASN A 89 -0.75 7.80 -13.81
C ASN A 89 -1.52 8.90 -14.57
N ILE A 90 -1.28 9.00 -15.88
CA ILE A 90 -2.00 9.92 -16.75
C ILE A 90 -3.39 9.33 -17.00
N PHE A 91 -4.38 9.80 -16.26
CA PHE A 91 -5.78 9.51 -16.55
C PHE A 91 -6.29 10.48 -17.63
N ASN A 92 -6.32 10.04 -18.88
CA ASN A 92 -6.98 10.77 -19.96
C ASN A 92 -8.51 10.55 -19.85
N ALA A 93 -9.17 11.33 -19.01
CA ALA A 93 -10.63 11.43 -18.97
C ALA A 93 -11.06 12.77 -19.62
N PRO A 94 -12.23 12.83 -20.29
CA PRO A 94 -12.80 14.11 -20.72
C PRO A 94 -13.10 14.96 -19.48
N VAL A 95 -12.30 15.99 -19.24
CA VAL A 95 -12.52 16.94 -18.15
C VAL A 95 -13.53 18.01 -18.60
N THR A 96 -14.78 17.89 -18.14
CA THR A 96 -15.78 18.96 -18.22
C THR A 96 -15.89 19.64 -16.87
N GLY A 97 -15.33 20.84 -16.74
CA GLY A 97 -15.48 21.71 -15.57
C GLY A 97 -14.23 21.80 -14.69
N SER A 98 -13.46 22.87 -14.91
CA SER A 98 -12.45 23.44 -14.01
C SER A 98 -11.19 22.59 -13.73
N ALA A 99 -10.21 22.72 -14.62
CA ALA A 99 -8.81 22.72 -14.22
C ALA A 99 -8.52 24.06 -13.52
N ILE A 100 -8.58 24.09 -12.18
CA ILE A 100 -8.06 25.23 -11.42
C ILE A 100 -6.54 25.13 -11.46
N SER A 101 -5.96 26.00 -12.29
CA SER A 101 -4.56 26.39 -12.41
C SER A 101 -3.63 25.91 -11.29
N ASN A 102 -2.91 24.82 -11.55
CA ASN A 102 -1.52 24.67 -11.14
C ASN A 102 -0.78 23.85 -12.22
N THR A 103 -0.12 24.53 -13.14
CA THR A 103 0.80 23.93 -14.12
C THR A 103 2.12 23.59 -13.43
N GLY A 104 2.06 22.65 -12.50
CA GLY A 104 3.19 22.14 -11.75
C GLY A 104 2.78 20.79 -11.20
N CYS A 105 3.63 19.78 -11.44
CA CYS A 105 3.57 18.44 -10.86
C CYS A 105 2.58 18.32 -9.69
N ILE A 106 1.45 17.64 -9.90
CA ILE A 106 0.60 17.22 -8.78
C ILE A 106 1.41 16.17 -8.04
N THR A 107 2.17 16.62 -7.04
CA THR A 107 2.70 15.74 -6.01
C THR A 107 1.49 15.28 -5.24
N VAL A 108 1.01 14.06 -5.52
CA VAL A 108 0.03 13.39 -4.68
C VAL A 108 0.79 13.03 -3.40
N ASN A 109 0.82 13.95 -2.42
CA ASN A 109 1.07 13.54 -1.05
C ASN A 109 -0.08 12.60 -0.68
N ASN A 110 0.25 11.36 -0.33
CA ASN A 110 -0.72 10.30 0.00
C ASN A 110 -1.47 10.63 1.29
N GLY A 111 -2.48 11.48 1.18
CA GLY A 111 -3.37 11.86 2.28
C GLY A 111 -3.69 13.36 2.28
N ILE A 112 -4.85 13.69 2.81
CA ILE A 112 -5.27 15.06 3.14
C ILE A 112 -5.75 15.02 4.59
N SER A 113 -5.31 15.95 5.44
CA SER A 113 -5.82 16.03 6.81
C SER A 113 -7.29 16.44 6.82
N PHE A 114 -8.00 16.14 7.91
CA PHE A 114 -9.39 16.57 8.10
C PHE A 114 -9.52 18.11 8.06
N GLU A 115 -8.55 18.84 8.61
CA GLU A 115 -8.50 20.31 8.59
C GLU A 115 -8.35 20.87 7.17
N GLU A 116 -7.48 20.26 6.35
CA GLU A 116 -7.32 20.62 4.94
C GLU A 116 -8.60 20.31 4.14
N ALA A 117 -9.27 19.19 4.44
CA ALA A 117 -10.53 18.84 3.79
C ALA A 117 -11.65 19.83 4.12
N LEU A 118 -11.77 20.26 5.38
CA LEU A 118 -12.71 21.30 5.81
C LEU A 118 -12.40 22.64 5.14
N SER A 119 -11.12 23.02 5.11
CA SER A 119 -10.67 24.26 4.44
C SER A 119 -10.99 24.22 2.94
N PHE A 120 -10.82 23.07 2.29
CA PHE A 120 -11.17 22.89 0.89
C PHE A 120 -12.67 23.07 0.65
N ILE A 121 -13.53 22.50 1.51
CA ILE A 121 -14.99 22.68 1.46
C ILE A 121 -15.36 24.16 1.58
N HIS A 122 -14.72 24.89 2.51
CA HIS A 122 -14.97 26.33 2.72
C HIS A 122 -14.53 27.19 1.54
N SER A 123 -13.53 26.74 0.77
CA SER A 123 -13.12 27.43 -0.46
C SER A 123 -14.06 27.20 -1.65
N GLN A 124 -14.99 26.23 -1.56
CA GLN A 124 -15.93 25.96 -2.64
C GLN A 124 -17.10 26.96 -2.62
N ASN A 125 -17.49 27.42 -3.80
CA ASN A 125 -18.67 28.26 -3.95
C ASN A 125 -19.95 27.41 -4.04
N ILE A 126 -20.38 26.87 -2.89
CA ILE A 126 -21.60 26.08 -2.73
C ILE A 126 -22.56 26.74 -1.74
N SER A 127 -23.82 26.29 -1.70
CA SER A 127 -24.80 26.83 -0.76
C SER A 127 -24.42 26.51 0.69
N SER A 128 -24.75 27.40 1.63
CA SER A 128 -24.46 27.19 3.06
C SER A 128 -25.03 25.89 3.61
N LYS A 129 -26.18 25.44 3.09
CA LYS A 129 -26.77 24.15 3.43
C LYS A 129 -25.88 22.99 2.98
N ASP A 130 -25.36 23.06 1.76
CA ASP A 130 -24.47 22.05 1.21
C ASP A 130 -23.11 22.03 1.93
N THR A 131 -22.59 23.21 2.32
CA THR A 131 -21.38 23.33 3.15
C THR A 131 -21.53 22.57 4.45
N VAL A 132 -22.63 22.79 5.19
CA VAL A 132 -22.89 22.11 6.47
C VAL A 132 -23.03 20.60 6.29
N GLU A 133 -23.67 20.12 5.22
CA GLU A 133 -23.78 18.68 4.97
C GLU A 133 -22.44 18.06 4.56
N ALA A 134 -21.60 18.78 3.82
CA ALA A 134 -20.24 18.34 3.49
C ALA A 134 -19.34 18.30 4.74
N GLU A 135 -19.42 19.29 5.63
CA GLU A 135 -18.71 19.28 6.92
C GLU A 135 -19.12 18.09 7.78
N LYS A 136 -20.43 17.83 7.92
CA LYS A 136 -20.94 16.67 8.66
C LYS A 136 -20.42 15.35 8.11
N LEU A 137 -20.25 15.26 6.78
CA LEU A 137 -19.67 14.09 6.14
C LEU A 137 -18.21 13.92 6.56
N ILE A 138 -17.40 14.99 6.55
CA ILE A 138 -15.99 14.94 6.98
C ILE A 138 -15.89 14.57 8.46
N SER A 139 -16.62 15.24 9.36
CA SER A 139 -16.60 14.93 10.80
C SER A 139 -17.12 13.51 11.09
N TYR A 140 -18.04 12.99 10.29
CA TYR A 140 -18.49 11.61 10.43
C TYR A 140 -17.40 10.60 10.05
N ILE A 141 -16.63 10.88 9.00
CA ILE A 141 -15.48 10.03 8.62
C ILE A 141 -14.43 10.11 9.72
N GLU A 142 -14.07 11.30 10.18
CA GLU A 142 -13.12 11.53 11.28
C GLU A 142 -13.46 10.72 12.52
N ALA A 143 -14.71 10.84 13.00
CA ALA A 143 -15.17 10.09 14.15
C ALA A 143 -15.10 8.56 13.95
N LEU A 144 -15.38 8.05 12.74
CA LEU A 144 -15.28 6.61 12.47
C LEU A 144 -13.83 6.13 12.45
N THR A 145 -12.93 6.93 11.89
CA THR A 145 -11.51 6.60 11.77
C THR A 145 -10.76 6.73 13.09
N GLU A 146 -11.11 7.71 13.94
CA GLU A 146 -10.48 7.87 15.26
C GLU A 146 -10.88 6.78 16.25
N ASN A 147 -12.07 6.21 16.11
CA ASN A 147 -12.59 5.18 17.00
C ASN A 147 -12.29 3.74 16.51
N ASP A 148 -11.38 3.58 15.52
CA ASP A 148 -11.07 2.30 14.86
C ASP A 148 -12.33 1.48 14.50
N THR A 149 -13.41 2.18 14.16
CA THR A 149 -14.70 1.54 13.97
C THR A 149 -14.71 0.81 12.63
N PRO A 150 -15.06 -0.48 12.57
CA PRO A 150 -15.14 -1.20 11.31
C PRO A 150 -16.07 -0.49 10.32
N LEU A 151 -15.52 -0.05 9.18
CA LEU A 151 -16.26 0.66 8.14
C LEU A 151 -17.24 -0.32 7.46
N LYS A 152 -18.51 -0.28 7.87
CA LYS A 152 -19.56 -1.13 7.28
C LYS A 152 -19.89 -0.69 5.86
N LYS A 153 -20.18 -1.64 4.97
CA LYS A 153 -20.70 -1.35 3.62
C LYS A 153 -21.89 -0.39 3.71
N GLY A 154 -21.84 0.71 2.95
CA GLY A 154 -22.90 1.72 2.92
C GLY A 154 -22.87 2.75 4.07
N PHE A 155 -21.78 2.86 4.84
CA PHE A 155 -21.67 3.88 5.89
C PHE A 155 -21.84 5.32 5.39
N LEU A 156 -21.53 5.58 4.11
CA LEU A 156 -21.72 6.87 3.44
C LEU A 156 -23.13 7.07 2.84
N SER A 157 -24.00 6.07 2.88
CA SER A 157 -25.30 6.13 2.18
C SER A 157 -26.18 7.31 2.64
N LYS A 158 -26.05 7.75 3.90
CA LYS A 158 -26.77 8.92 4.42
C LYS A 158 -26.33 10.26 3.82
N PHE A 159 -25.20 10.27 3.10
CA PHE A 159 -24.64 11.43 2.40
C PHE A 159 -24.67 11.26 0.88
N SER A 160 -25.41 10.28 0.34
CA SER A 160 -25.51 10.05 -1.11
C SER A 160 -25.92 11.30 -1.88
N ASP A 161 -26.83 12.09 -1.30
CA ASP A 161 -27.38 13.28 -1.93
C ASP A 161 -26.31 14.36 -2.11
N ILE A 162 -25.51 14.64 -1.07
CA ILE A 162 -24.44 15.65 -1.18
C ILE A 162 -23.27 15.15 -2.03
N LEU A 163 -22.94 13.86 -1.94
CA LEU A 163 -21.88 13.21 -2.73
C LEU A 163 -22.19 13.21 -4.23
N SER A 164 -23.45 12.99 -4.61
CA SER A 164 -23.88 13.00 -6.01
C SER A 164 -24.01 14.42 -6.57
N LYS A 165 -24.32 15.40 -5.71
CA LYS A 165 -24.53 16.79 -6.10
C LYS A 165 -23.22 17.53 -6.43
N HIS A 166 -22.13 17.21 -5.74
CA HIS A 166 -20.84 17.89 -5.88
C HIS A 166 -19.74 16.93 -6.32
N HIS A 167 -19.34 16.99 -7.59
CA HIS A 167 -18.39 16.04 -8.20
C HIS A 167 -17.03 15.92 -7.49
N TRP A 168 -16.56 16.99 -6.86
CA TRP A 168 -15.29 17.03 -6.12
C TRP A 168 -15.36 16.34 -4.74
N LEU A 169 -16.55 16.19 -4.16
CA LEU A 169 -16.72 15.70 -2.79
C LEU A 169 -16.41 14.19 -2.65
N PRO A 170 -16.84 13.30 -3.58
CA PRO A 170 -16.41 11.91 -3.57
C PRO A 170 -14.88 11.72 -3.64
N GLU A 171 -14.18 12.54 -4.43
CA GLU A 171 -12.72 12.47 -4.54
C GLU A 171 -12.05 12.86 -3.21
N LEU A 172 -12.52 13.93 -2.57
CA LEU A 172 -12.06 14.37 -1.25
C LEU A 172 -12.23 13.28 -0.19
N VAL A 173 -13.42 12.67 -0.14
CA VAL A 173 -13.74 11.56 0.78
C VAL A 173 -12.83 10.35 0.53
N MET A 174 -12.58 10.00 -0.73
CA MET A 174 -11.72 8.87 -1.05
C MET A 174 -10.28 9.09 -0.59
N LYS A 175 -9.75 10.32 -0.69
CA LYS A 175 -8.40 10.66 -0.20
C LYS A 175 -8.28 10.47 1.32
N LEU A 176 -9.27 10.92 2.09
CA LEU A 176 -9.32 10.73 3.54
C LEU A 176 -9.37 9.24 3.94
N LEU A 177 -10.25 8.47 3.28
CA LEU A 177 -10.37 7.03 3.56
C LEU A 177 -9.12 6.25 3.14
N PHE A 178 -8.51 6.61 2.01
CA PHE A 178 -7.28 5.98 1.54
C PHE A 178 -6.13 6.23 2.52
N GLN A 179 -6.00 7.44 3.05
CA GLN A 179 -5.02 7.75 4.09
C GLN A 179 -5.24 6.86 5.32
N TYR A 180 -6.48 6.79 5.83
CA TYR A 180 -6.79 5.92 6.97
C TYR A 180 -6.45 4.44 6.72
N LEU A 181 -6.79 3.90 5.54
CA LEU A 181 -6.56 2.49 5.20
C LEU A 181 -5.08 2.15 4.95
N THR A 182 -4.25 3.14 4.63
CA THR A 182 -2.82 2.94 4.31
C THR A 182 -1.88 3.35 5.44
N MET A 183 -2.36 4.08 6.45
CA MET A 183 -1.62 4.38 7.68
C MET A 183 -1.71 3.24 8.73
N GLN A 184 -2.38 2.11 8.41
CA GLN A 184 -2.41 0.89 9.23
C GLN A 184 -1.13 0.05 9.14
#